data_AF-A0A854DV08-F1
#
_entry.id   AF-A0A854DV08-F1
#
_cell.length_a   1.000
_cell.length_b   1.000
_cell.length_c   1.000
_cell.angle_alpha   90.00
_cell.angle_beta   90.00
_cell.angle_gamma   90.00
#
_symmetry.space_group_name_H-M   'P 1'
#
loop_
_entity.id
_entity.type
_entity.pdbx_description
1 polymer ?
#
loop_
_entity_poly.entity_id
_entity_poly.type
_entity_poly.pdbx_seq_one_letter_code
_entity_poly.pdbx_strand_id
1 'polypeptide(L)'
;MTGLPAWIEDWLTVVVPVAEVLAILGVAWVMVRALAWLLVQARQRGRLAPELHVGLRRGGALLLYLAAALLILERLGVSRSVLWTALTGFMAVGAVAFFAAWSVLSNLFCSFLIVATRPFRINDTIEVLESVDKPGLCGQVVDINLIYTTLSDRGEGARGCLLRVPNSLFFQRITRHWGDSGYAQLPGSVPIKGKAR
;
A
#
# COMPACT_ATOMS: atom_id res chain seq x y z
N MET A 1 -44.78 -32.40 4.97
CA MET A 1 -45.34 -32.26 3.61
C MET A 1 -46.40 -31.17 3.69
N THR A 2 -45.98 -29.92 3.49
CA THR A 2 -46.83 -28.73 3.67
C THR A 2 -47.77 -28.61 2.48
N GLY A 3 -49.08 -28.82 2.71
CA GLY A 3 -50.11 -28.74 1.67
C GLY A 3 -50.41 -27.30 1.27
N LEU A 4 -49.48 -26.66 0.55
CA LEU A 4 -49.75 -25.40 -0.12
C LEU A 4 -50.48 -25.67 -1.44
N PRO A 5 -51.45 -24.83 -1.84
CA PRO A 5 -52.06 -24.90 -3.16
C PRO A 5 -50.99 -24.78 -4.27
N ALA A 6 -51.11 -25.56 -5.34
CA ALA A 6 -50.15 -25.58 -6.45
C ALA A 6 -49.87 -24.20 -7.07
N TRP A 7 -50.88 -23.30 -7.09
CA TRP A 7 -50.71 -21.92 -7.57
C TRP A 7 -49.78 -21.07 -6.69
N ILE A 8 -49.64 -21.41 -5.40
CA ILE A 8 -48.69 -20.74 -4.47
C ILE A 8 -47.27 -21.26 -4.69
N GLU A 9 -47.11 -22.56 -4.93
CA GLU A 9 -45.79 -23.16 -5.21
C GLU A 9 -45.20 -22.59 -6.52
N ASP A 10 -46.01 -22.50 -7.58
CA ASP A 10 -45.58 -21.90 -8.85
C ASP A 10 -45.18 -20.44 -8.69
N TRP A 11 -45.95 -19.64 -7.93
CA TRP A 11 -45.60 -18.24 -7.66
C TRP A 11 -44.33 -18.09 -6.82
N LEU A 12 -44.11 -18.95 -5.82
CA LEU A 12 -42.90 -18.94 -5.00
C LEU A 12 -41.64 -19.17 -5.82
N THR A 13 -41.70 -20.04 -6.84
CA THR A 13 -40.55 -20.30 -7.73
C THR A 13 -40.09 -19.07 -8.51
N VAL A 14 -40.99 -18.10 -8.75
CA VAL A 14 -40.68 -16.85 -9.47
C VAL A 14 -40.37 -15.70 -8.51
N VAL A 15 -41.14 -15.57 -7.42
CA VAL A 15 -40.99 -14.46 -6.46
C VAL A 15 -39.70 -14.57 -5.69
N VAL A 16 -39.27 -15.77 -5.30
CA VAL A 16 -38.05 -15.95 -4.49
C VAL A 16 -36.80 -15.48 -5.23
N PRO A 17 -36.50 -15.92 -6.48
CA PRO A 17 -35.33 -15.42 -7.21
C PRO A 17 -35.38 -13.91 -7.47
N VAL A 18 -36.56 -13.36 -7.77
CA VAL A 18 -36.72 -11.91 -8.00
C VAL A 18 -36.44 -11.13 -6.71
N ALA A 19 -36.96 -11.58 -5.58
CA ALA A 19 -36.70 -10.97 -4.27
C ALA A 19 -35.22 -11.05 -3.90
N GLU A 20 -34.54 -12.17 -4.19
CA GLU A 20 -33.10 -12.32 -3.95
C GLU A 20 -32.27 -11.36 -4.81
N VAL A 21 -32.60 -11.20 -6.11
CA VAL A 21 -31.92 -10.25 -7.00
C VAL A 21 -32.13 -8.81 -6.52
N LEU A 22 -33.35 -8.45 -6.12
CA LEU A 22 -33.65 -7.13 -5.56
C LEU A 22 -32.90 -6.90 -4.23
N ALA A 23 -32.79 -7.92 -3.38
CA ALA A 23 -32.01 -7.85 -2.14
C ALA A 23 -30.51 -7.64 -2.43
N ILE A 24 -29.94 -8.36 -3.40
CA ILE A 24 -28.54 -8.19 -3.82
C ILE A 24 -28.30 -6.76 -4.33
N LEU A 25 -29.18 -6.25 -5.20
CA LEU A 25 -29.11 -4.87 -5.69
C LEU A 25 -29.21 -3.85 -4.56
N GLY A 26 -30.12 -4.07 -3.60
CA GLY A 26 -30.27 -3.25 -2.41
C GLY A 26 -29.01 -3.22 -1.55
N VAL A 27 -28.42 -4.38 -1.25
CA VAL A 27 -27.17 -4.51 -0.50
C VAL A 27 -26.03 -3.82 -1.24
N ALA A 28 -25.88 -4.04 -2.55
CA ALA A 28 -24.85 -3.40 -3.36
C ALA A 28 -24.99 -1.87 -3.33
N TRP A 29 -26.21 -1.34 -3.47
CA TRP A 29 -26.48 0.09 -3.40
C TRP A 29 -26.15 0.67 -2.03
N VAL A 30 -26.55 -0.01 -0.94
CA VAL A 30 -26.22 0.40 0.43
C VAL A 30 -24.71 0.40 0.64
N MET A 31 -24.00 -0.63 0.19
CA MET A 31 -22.53 -0.73 0.30
C MET A 31 -21.83 0.40 -0.46
N VAL A 32 -22.25 0.72 -1.68
CA VAL A 32 -21.70 1.85 -2.46
C VAL A 32 -21.95 3.18 -1.76
N ARG A 33 -23.15 3.36 -1.20
CA ARG A 33 -23.50 4.59 -0.49
C ARG A 33 -22.78 4.72 0.86
N ALA A 34 -22.61 3.62 1.59
CA ALA A 34 -21.82 3.55 2.81
C ALA A 34 -20.34 3.84 2.52
N LEU A 35 -19.77 3.27 1.45
CA LEU A 35 -18.41 3.60 1.01
C LEU A 35 -18.27 5.09 0.69
N ALA A 36 -19.20 5.66 -0.08
CA ALA A 36 -19.18 7.09 -0.39
C ALA A 36 -19.27 7.94 0.89
N TRP A 37 -20.13 7.56 1.83
CA TRP A 37 -20.27 8.24 3.12
C TRP A 37 -18.99 8.15 3.96
N LEU A 38 -18.40 6.97 4.11
CA LEU A 38 -17.15 6.76 4.84
C LEU A 38 -16.00 7.58 4.25
N LEU A 39 -15.91 7.63 2.92
CA LEU A 39 -14.87 8.41 2.23
C LEU A 39 -15.06 9.92 2.42
N VAL A 40 -16.30 10.41 2.42
CA VAL A 40 -16.61 11.83 2.72
C VAL A 40 -16.29 12.14 4.19
N GLN A 41 -16.65 11.24 5.11
CA GLN A 41 -16.35 11.38 6.53
C GLN A 41 -14.84 11.40 6.80
N ALA A 42 -14.08 10.54 6.10
CA ALA A 42 -12.63 10.50 6.22
C ALA A 42 -11.94 11.77 5.67
N ARG A 43 -12.54 12.42 4.67
CA ARG A 43 -12.10 13.74 4.17
C ARG A 43 -12.27 14.84 5.21
N GLN A 44 -13.38 14.85 5.94
CA GLN A 44 -13.63 15.86 6.99
C GLN A 44 -12.63 15.78 8.15
N ARG A 45 -11.99 14.63 8.36
CA ARG A 45 -10.93 14.44 9.34
C ARG A 45 -9.53 14.87 8.85
N GLY A 46 -9.42 15.43 7.65
CA GLY A 46 -8.16 15.92 7.08
C GLY A 46 -7.13 14.83 6.72
N ARG A 47 -7.53 13.55 6.68
CA ARG A 47 -6.61 12.41 6.54
C ARG A 47 -6.33 11.95 5.11
N LEU A 48 -7.03 12.49 4.10
CA LEU A 48 -6.86 12.05 2.71
C LEU A 48 -6.62 13.22 1.76
N ALA A 49 -5.60 13.06 0.90
CA ALA A 49 -5.39 13.93 -0.24
C ALA A 49 -6.58 13.85 -1.22
N PRO A 50 -6.99 14.96 -1.85
CA PRO A 50 -8.13 14.99 -2.78
C PRO A 50 -8.01 13.99 -3.94
N GLU A 51 -6.77 13.76 -4.39
CA GLU A 51 -6.43 12.86 -5.49
C GLU A 51 -6.71 11.39 -5.14
N LEU A 52 -6.36 10.97 -3.92
CA LEU A 52 -6.59 9.62 -3.44
C LEU A 52 -8.09 9.32 -3.28
N HIS A 53 -8.88 10.32 -2.91
CA HIS A 53 -10.33 10.16 -2.70
C HIS A 53 -11.07 9.76 -3.98
N VAL A 54 -10.72 10.38 -5.13
CA VAL A 54 -11.37 10.04 -6.41
C VAL A 54 -10.96 8.65 -6.87
N GLY A 55 -9.69 8.29 -6.74
CA GLY A 55 -9.18 6.96 -7.07
C GLY A 55 -9.84 5.86 -6.23
N LEU A 56 -9.87 6.03 -4.90
CA LEU A 56 -10.43 5.05 -3.98
C LEU A 56 -11.95 4.89 -4.14
N ARG A 57 -12.68 5.98 -4.38
CA ARG A 57 -14.13 5.92 -4.65
C ARG A 57 -14.44 5.21 -5.95
N ARG A 58 -13.73 5.54 -7.05
CA ARG A 58 -13.96 4.91 -8.36
C ARG A 58 -13.57 3.43 -8.33
N GLY A 59 -12.39 3.12 -7.78
CA GLY A 59 -11.92 1.74 -7.63
C GLY A 59 -12.87 0.90 -6.76
N GLY A 60 -13.23 1.40 -5.58
CA GLY A 60 -14.16 0.70 -4.69
C GLY A 60 -15.56 0.52 -5.28
N ALA A 61 -16.09 1.54 -5.97
CA ALA A 61 -17.36 1.41 -6.67
C ALA A 61 -17.29 0.35 -7.79
N LEU A 62 -16.23 0.36 -8.61
CA LEU A 62 -16.03 -0.63 -9.66
C LEU A 62 -16.01 -2.06 -9.10
N LEU A 63 -15.27 -2.30 -8.01
CA LEU A 63 -15.21 -3.60 -7.35
C LEU A 63 -16.58 -4.06 -6.83
N LEU A 64 -17.33 -3.16 -6.19
CA LEU A 64 -18.66 -3.46 -5.68
C LEU A 64 -19.65 -3.78 -6.81
N TYR A 65 -19.60 -3.02 -7.91
CA TYR A 65 -20.44 -3.31 -9.08
C TYR A 65 -20.08 -4.65 -9.73
N LEU A 66 -18.79 -4.97 -9.84
CA LEU A 66 -18.35 -6.26 -10.37
C LEU A 66 -18.81 -7.43 -9.49
N ALA A 67 -18.68 -7.30 -8.17
CA ALA A 67 -19.17 -8.31 -7.23
C ALA A 67 -20.70 -8.49 -7.31
N ALA A 68 -21.44 -7.38 -7.37
CA ALA A 68 -22.89 -7.41 -7.54
C ALA A 68 -23.30 -8.10 -8.86
N ALA A 69 -22.60 -7.80 -9.96
CA ALA A 69 -22.85 -8.43 -11.25
C ALA A 69 -22.64 -9.95 -11.20
N LEU A 70 -21.58 -10.43 -10.53
CA LEU A 70 -21.35 -11.87 -10.33
C LEU A 70 -22.46 -12.53 -9.52
N LEU A 71 -22.90 -11.90 -8.42
CA LEU A 71 -23.98 -12.43 -7.58
C LEU A 71 -25.33 -12.49 -8.33
N ILE A 72 -25.63 -11.49 -9.15
CA ILE A 72 -26.83 -11.50 -10.00
C ILE A 72 -26.74 -12.65 -11.01
N LEU A 73 -25.57 -12.84 -11.62
CA LEU A 73 -25.33 -13.90 -12.58
C LEU A 73 -25.50 -15.30 -11.95
N GLU A 74 -25.08 -15.49 -10.69
CA GLU A 74 -25.35 -16.71 -9.91
C GLU A 74 -26.85 -16.98 -9.78
N ARG A 75 -27.64 -15.95 -9.46
CA ARG A 75 -29.10 -16.08 -9.30
C ARG A 75 -29.85 -16.30 -10.61
N LEU A 76 -29.29 -15.87 -11.73
CA LEU A 76 -29.81 -16.16 -13.07
C LEU A 76 -29.52 -17.61 -13.52
N GLY A 77 -28.96 -18.44 -12.64
CA GLY A 77 -28.71 -19.87 -12.91
C GLY A 77 -27.42 -20.15 -13.66
N VAL A 78 -26.49 -19.19 -13.72
CA VAL A 78 -25.17 -19.44 -14.30
C VAL A 78 -24.39 -20.43 -13.45
N SER A 79 -23.73 -21.38 -14.12
CA SER A 79 -22.95 -22.42 -13.46
C SER A 79 -21.90 -21.84 -12.50
N ARG A 80 -21.78 -22.45 -11.33
CA ARG A 80 -20.71 -22.16 -10.36
C ARG A 80 -19.31 -22.21 -10.97
N SER A 81 -19.09 -23.06 -11.99
CA SER A 81 -17.79 -23.14 -12.68
C SER A 81 -17.43 -21.85 -13.41
N VAL A 82 -18.41 -21.16 -14.00
CA VAL A 82 -18.20 -19.89 -14.70
C VAL A 82 -17.90 -18.78 -13.69
N LEU A 83 -18.65 -18.73 -12.58
CA LEU A 83 -18.38 -17.77 -11.51
C LEU A 83 -16.99 -17.96 -10.89
N TRP A 84 -16.62 -19.22 -10.62
CA TRP A 84 -15.30 -19.55 -10.10
C TRP A 84 -14.20 -19.11 -11.04
N THR A 85 -14.38 -19.32 -12.35
CA THR A 85 -13.43 -18.90 -13.38
C THR A 85 -13.33 -17.37 -13.50
N ALA A 86 -14.46 -16.66 -13.40
CA ALA A 86 -14.45 -15.19 -13.39
C ALA A 86 -13.72 -14.64 -12.17
N LEU A 87 -13.95 -15.23 -10.99
CA LEU A 87 -13.27 -14.84 -9.75
C LEU A 87 -11.77 -15.09 -9.82
N THR A 88 -11.34 -16.26 -10.29
CA THR A 88 -9.91 -16.59 -10.40
C THR A 88 -9.22 -15.74 -11.46
N GLY A 89 -9.89 -15.44 -12.58
CA GLY A 89 -9.41 -14.49 -13.58
C GLY A 89 -9.22 -13.08 -13.02
N PHE A 90 -10.19 -12.60 -12.23
CA PHE A 90 -10.08 -11.32 -11.54
C PHE A 90 -8.90 -11.30 -10.55
N MET A 91 -8.72 -12.38 -9.77
CA MET A 91 -7.58 -12.53 -8.86
C MET A 91 -6.24 -12.54 -9.59
N ALA A 92 -6.16 -13.16 -10.78
CA ALA A 92 -4.96 -13.15 -11.60
C ALA A 92 -4.58 -11.73 -12.04
N VAL A 93 -5.54 -10.92 -12.50
CA VAL A 93 -5.32 -9.49 -12.80
C VAL A 93 -4.89 -8.73 -11.55
N GLY A 94 -5.51 -9.01 -10.40
CA GLY A 94 -5.12 -8.46 -9.10
C GLY A 94 -3.67 -8.75 -8.73
N ALA A 95 -3.19 -9.97 -8.99
CA ALA A 95 -1.81 -10.36 -8.76
C ALA A 95 -0.82 -9.56 -9.65
N VAL A 96 -1.16 -9.34 -10.91
CA VAL A 96 -0.34 -8.50 -11.81
C VAL A 96 -0.33 -7.04 -11.35
N ALA A 97 -1.47 -6.50 -10.92
CA ALA A 97 -1.54 -5.15 -10.34
C ALA A 97 -0.70 -5.02 -9.06
N PHE A 98 -0.68 -6.06 -8.22
CA PHE A 98 0.16 -6.10 -7.02
C PHE A 98 1.66 -6.00 -7.36
N PHE A 99 2.09 -6.67 -8.44
CA PHE A 99 3.46 -6.58 -8.90
C PHE A 99 3.84 -5.14 -9.28
N ALA A 100 2.93 -4.38 -9.90
CA ALA A 100 3.15 -2.97 -10.21
C ALA A 100 3.26 -2.10 -8.94
N ALA A 101 2.52 -2.43 -7.87
CA ALA A 101 2.55 -1.72 -6.60
C ALA A 101 3.71 -2.11 -5.67
N TRP A 102 4.48 -3.16 -6.00
CA TRP A 102 5.50 -3.75 -5.15
C TRP A 102 6.51 -2.76 -4.57
N SER A 103 7.00 -1.84 -5.40
CA SER A 103 7.98 -0.82 -4.98
C SER A 103 7.41 0.10 -3.89
N VAL A 104 6.15 0.51 -4.03
CA VAL A 104 5.47 1.35 -3.03
C VAL A 104 5.30 0.58 -1.72
N LEU A 105 4.88 -0.68 -1.81
CA LEU A 105 4.70 -1.53 -0.63
C LEU A 105 6.01 -1.77 0.13
N SER A 106 7.11 -2.02 -0.59
CA SER A 106 8.44 -2.17 0.01
C SER A 106 8.90 -0.90 0.73
N ASN A 107 8.70 0.27 0.13
CA ASN A 107 9.00 1.56 0.78
C ASN A 107 8.15 1.79 2.04
N LEU A 108 6.88 1.42 1.99
CA LEU A 108 5.94 1.54 3.11
C LEU A 108 6.37 0.64 4.28
N PHE A 109 6.75 -0.60 3.99
CA PHE A 109 7.28 -1.52 4.98
C PHE A 109 8.59 -1.01 5.59
N CYS A 110 9.48 -0.46 4.76
CA CYS A 110 10.73 0.16 5.23
C CYS A 110 10.46 1.37 6.13
N SER A 111 9.48 2.21 5.79
CA SER A 111 9.04 3.33 6.64
C SER A 111 8.55 2.83 8.01
N PHE A 112 7.71 1.78 8.01
CA PHE A 112 7.24 1.16 9.24
C PHE A 112 8.39 0.63 10.10
N LEU A 113 9.38 -0.04 9.49
CA LEU A 113 10.57 -0.50 10.20
C LEU A 113 11.38 0.65 10.78
N ILE A 114 11.63 1.73 10.03
CA ILE A 114 12.35 2.91 10.53
C ILE A 114 11.64 3.48 11.77
N VAL A 115 10.32 3.60 11.74
CA VAL A 115 9.55 4.14 12.87
C VAL A 115 9.56 3.18 14.06
N ALA A 116 9.47 1.87 13.82
CA ALA A 116 9.41 0.85 14.87
C ALA A 116 10.76 0.58 15.54
N THR A 117 11.84 0.44 14.75
CA THR A 117 13.18 0.12 15.26
C THR A 117 14.01 1.36 15.56
N ARG A 118 13.58 2.54 15.08
CA ARG A 118 14.28 3.84 15.21
C ARG A 118 15.79 3.73 14.94
N PRO A 119 16.22 3.21 13.77
CA PRO A 119 17.63 3.08 13.45
C PRO A 119 18.33 4.44 13.33
N PHE A 120 17.57 5.50 13.03
CA PHE A 120 18.00 6.89 13.02
C PHE A 120 16.86 7.82 13.40
N ARG A 121 17.19 8.99 13.96
CA ARG A 121 16.23 10.02 14.36
C ARG A 121 16.22 11.18 13.38
N ILE A 122 15.15 11.98 13.42
CA ILE A 122 15.11 13.29 12.77
C ILE A 122 16.26 14.12 13.35
N ASN A 123 17.00 14.79 12.48
CA ASN A 123 18.25 15.52 12.71
C ASN A 123 19.54 14.70 12.78
N ASP A 124 19.50 13.38 12.61
CA ASP A 124 20.73 12.59 12.50
C ASP A 124 21.41 12.80 11.14
N THR A 125 22.74 12.82 11.12
CA THR A 125 23.53 12.90 9.89
C THR A 125 23.82 11.49 9.38
N ILE A 126 23.32 11.19 8.19
CA ILE A 126 23.43 9.86 7.57
C ILE A 126 24.04 10.02 6.19
N GLU A 127 24.98 9.14 5.88
CA GLU A 127 25.56 8.98 4.56
C GLU A 127 25.03 7.67 3.95
N VAL A 128 24.29 7.79 2.84
CA VAL A 128 23.83 6.63 2.07
C VAL A 128 24.87 6.36 0.98
N LEU A 129 25.61 5.25 1.09
CA LEU A 129 26.64 4.91 0.11
C LEU A 129 25.99 4.24 -1.12
N GLU A 130 26.09 4.90 -2.27
CA GLU A 130 25.52 4.40 -3.54
C GLU A 130 26.41 3.36 -4.22
N SER A 131 27.74 3.47 -4.03
CA SER A 131 28.76 2.48 -4.42
C SER A 131 30.08 2.80 -3.71
N VAL A 132 30.94 1.80 -3.51
CA VAL A 132 32.25 1.95 -2.83
C VAL A 132 33.16 3.01 -3.51
N ASP A 133 32.94 3.27 -4.80
CA ASP A 133 33.80 4.14 -5.63
C ASP A 133 33.25 5.56 -5.89
N LYS A 134 32.05 5.92 -5.38
CA LYS A 134 31.51 7.28 -5.55
C LYS A 134 31.21 7.92 -4.19
N PRO A 135 31.47 9.23 -4.02
CA PRO A 135 31.12 9.93 -2.79
C PRO A 135 29.63 9.69 -2.51
N GLY A 136 29.36 9.15 -1.33
CA GLY A 136 28.01 8.83 -0.87
C GLY A 136 27.18 10.09 -0.70
N LEU A 137 25.88 9.88 -0.60
CA LEU A 137 24.92 10.95 -0.42
C LEU A 137 24.83 11.28 1.08
N CYS A 138 25.51 12.35 1.49
CA CYS A 138 25.57 12.79 2.89
C CYS A 138 24.49 13.83 3.18
N GLY A 139 23.67 13.62 4.21
CA GLY A 139 22.71 14.63 4.63
C GLY A 139 22.11 14.41 6.00
N GLN A 140 21.59 15.49 6.58
CA GLN A 140 20.85 15.47 7.84
C GLN A 140 19.38 15.10 7.56
N VAL A 141 18.82 14.14 8.29
CA VAL A 141 17.40 13.76 8.14
C VAL A 141 16.49 14.89 8.60
N VAL A 142 15.71 15.46 7.69
CA VAL A 142 14.75 16.55 7.98
C VAL A 142 13.36 15.99 8.24
N ASP A 143 12.94 15.02 7.44
CA ASP A 143 11.59 14.45 7.51
C ASP A 143 11.55 13.02 7.00
N ILE A 144 10.70 12.19 7.62
CA ILE A 144 10.50 10.79 7.27
C ILE A 144 9.07 10.64 6.76
N ASN A 145 8.91 10.48 5.45
CA ASN A 145 7.63 10.24 4.80
C ASN A 145 7.41 8.72 4.59
N LEU A 146 6.20 8.30 4.20
CA LEU A 146 5.88 6.88 3.99
C LEU A 146 6.67 6.24 2.84
N ILE A 147 6.96 7.02 1.80
CA ILE A 147 7.59 6.53 0.55
C ILE A 147 9.06 6.94 0.48
N TYR A 148 9.40 8.14 0.95
CA TYR A 148 10.73 8.73 0.88
C TYR A 148 11.11 9.40 2.20
N THR A 149 12.41 9.49 2.47
CA THR A 149 12.99 10.29 3.55
C THR A 149 13.69 11.50 2.94
N THR A 150 13.47 12.68 3.50
CA THR A 150 14.07 13.94 3.03
C THR A 150 15.31 14.24 3.87
N LEU A 151 16.45 14.38 3.20
CA LEU A 151 17.75 14.73 3.76
C LEU A 151 18.11 16.16 3.33
N SER A 152 18.68 16.97 4.22
CA SER A 152 19.33 18.23 3.86
C SER A 152 20.81 17.96 3.60
N ASP A 153 21.27 18.28 2.40
CA ASP A 153 22.68 18.16 2.03
C ASP A 153 23.53 19.16 2.84
N ARG A 154 24.67 18.69 3.36
CA ARG A 154 25.64 19.44 4.18
C ARG A 154 27.04 19.43 3.58
N GLY A 155 27.23 18.91 2.36
CA GLY A 155 28.53 18.87 1.70
C GLY A 155 29.11 20.27 1.40
N GLU A 156 30.44 20.36 1.34
CA GLU A 156 31.16 21.58 0.93
C GLU A 156 30.76 21.96 -0.51
N GLY A 157 29.79 22.86 -0.66
CA GLY A 157 29.25 23.33 -1.94
C GLY A 157 27.73 23.17 -2.12
N ALA A 158 27.06 22.44 -1.24
CA ALA A 158 25.62 22.20 -1.33
C ALA A 158 24.82 23.38 -0.72
N ARG A 159 24.25 24.22 -1.58
CA ARG A 159 23.36 25.34 -1.21
C ARG A 159 22.00 24.83 -0.73
N GLY A 160 21.93 24.24 0.47
CA GLY A 160 20.65 23.89 1.11
C GLY A 160 19.75 22.97 0.27
N CYS A 161 20.35 22.06 -0.50
CA CYS A 161 19.60 21.14 -1.35
C CYS A 161 18.88 20.11 -0.49
N LEU A 162 17.57 19.95 -0.71
CA LEU A 162 16.77 18.89 -0.10
C LEU A 162 16.78 17.68 -1.03
N LEU A 163 17.25 16.57 -0.49
CA LEU A 163 17.44 15.35 -1.22
C LEU A 163 16.45 14.29 -0.72
N ARG A 164 15.71 13.67 -1.65
CA ARG A 164 14.67 12.68 -1.34
C ARG A 164 15.16 11.28 -1.68
N VAL A 165 15.30 10.44 -0.66
CA VAL A 165 15.76 9.04 -0.80
C VAL A 165 14.58 8.10 -0.55
N PRO A 166 14.25 7.17 -1.46
CA PRO A 166 13.27 6.12 -1.21
C PRO A 166 13.62 5.29 0.03
N ASN A 167 12.63 5.02 0.88
CA ASN A 167 12.85 4.34 2.17
C ASN A 167 13.47 2.95 2.02
N SER A 168 13.19 2.24 0.92
CA SER A 168 13.75 0.93 0.63
C SER A 168 15.27 0.96 0.45
N LEU A 169 15.84 2.07 -0.02
CA LEU A 169 17.28 2.18 -0.24
C LEU A 169 18.09 2.15 1.07
N PHE A 170 17.53 2.61 2.19
CA PHE A 170 18.21 2.56 3.49
C PHE A 170 18.43 1.13 4.01
N PHE A 171 17.62 0.17 3.57
CA PHE A 171 17.76 -1.24 3.93
C PHE A 171 18.46 -2.07 2.86
N GLN A 172 18.48 -1.59 1.61
CA GLN A 172 19.17 -2.25 0.49
C GLN A 172 20.65 -1.83 0.38
N ARG A 173 21.03 -0.70 0.96
CA ARG A 173 22.39 -0.14 0.88
C ARG A 173 23.02 -0.02 2.26
N ILE A 174 24.34 0.01 2.29
CA ILE A 174 25.11 0.29 3.50
C ILE A 174 24.90 1.77 3.87
N THR A 175 24.43 2.00 5.07
CA THR A 175 24.29 3.35 5.64
C THR A 175 25.41 3.57 6.64
N ARG A 176 26.05 4.75 6.57
CA ARG A 176 26.99 5.20 7.60
C ARG A 176 26.30 6.27 8.44
N HIS A 177 26.23 6.03 9.74
CA HIS A 177 25.74 6.99 10.71
C HIS A 177 26.92 7.73 11.32
N TRP A 178 26.88 9.05 11.27
CA TRP A 178 27.82 9.89 12.00
C TRP A 178 27.12 10.40 13.25
N GLY A 179 27.09 9.56 14.27
CA GLY A 179 26.59 9.94 15.58
C GLY A 179 27.62 10.76 16.33
N ASP A 180 27.19 11.87 16.94
CA ASP A 180 27.91 12.52 18.05
C ASP A 180 28.04 11.61 19.29
N SER A 181 27.45 10.41 19.23
CA SER A 181 27.56 9.36 20.23
C SER A 181 28.92 8.69 20.15
N GLY A 182 29.91 9.19 20.91
CA GLY A 182 30.91 8.44 21.71
C GLY A 182 31.76 7.31 21.10
N TYR A 183 31.54 6.88 19.86
CA TYR A 183 32.26 5.82 19.17
C TYR A 183 33.49 6.35 18.41
N ALA A 184 33.65 7.68 18.32
CA ALA A 184 34.86 8.33 17.84
C ALA A 184 36.10 8.00 18.68
N GLN A 185 35.94 7.29 19.80
CA GLN A 185 37.03 6.84 20.66
C GLN A 185 37.09 5.32 20.72
N LEU A 186 37.15 4.66 19.56
CA LEU A 186 37.75 3.32 19.50
C LEU A 186 39.27 3.49 19.65
N PRO A 187 39.90 2.93 20.70
CA PRO A 187 41.35 2.98 20.83
C PRO A 187 42.00 2.10 19.76
N GLY A 188 42.75 2.74 18.86
CA GLY A 188 43.74 2.09 18.02
C GLY A 188 43.17 1.32 16.83
N SER A 189 42.99 2.02 15.70
CA SER A 189 43.13 1.38 14.39
C SER A 189 44.51 0.72 14.32
N VAL A 190 44.57 -0.60 14.47
CA VAL A 190 45.77 -1.38 14.21
C VAL A 190 46.15 -1.14 12.74
N PRO A 191 47.37 -0.67 12.44
CA PRO A 191 47.79 -0.48 11.07
C PRO A 191 47.79 -1.84 10.37
N ILE A 192 46.95 -1.99 9.34
CA ILE A 192 47.03 -3.12 8.42
C ILE A 192 48.36 -2.95 7.69
N LYS A 193 49.37 -3.66 8.18
CA LYS A 193 50.72 -3.65 7.63
C LYS A 193 50.64 -4.22 6.22
N GLY A 194 50.80 -3.35 5.23
CA GLY A 194 50.93 -3.73 3.83
C GLY A 194 52.02 -4.79 3.69
N LYS A 195 51.65 -5.94 3.13
CA LYS A 195 52.61 -6.95 2.68
C LYS A 195 52.85 -6.70 1.20
N ALA A 196 53.82 -5.84 0.92
CA ALA A 196 54.49 -5.81 -0.37
C ALA A 196 55.44 -7.01 -0.43
N ARG A 197 55.08 -8.04 -1.21
CA ARG A 197 56.00 -8.80 -2.06
C ARG A 197 55.24 -9.75 -2.97
#